data_AF-W2MJH0-F1
#
_entry.id   AF-W2MJH0-F1
#
_cell.length_a   1.000
_cell.length_b   1.000
_cell.length_c   1.000
_cell.angle_alpha   90.00
_cell.angle_beta   90.00
_cell.angle_gamma   90.00
#
_symmetry.space_group_name_H-M   'P 1'
#
loop_
_entity.id
_entity.type
_entity.pdbx_description
1 polymer ?
#
loop_
_entity_poly.entity_id
_entity_poly.type
_entity_poly.pdbx_seq_one_letter_code
_entity_poly.pdbx_strand_id
1 'polypeptide(L)' 'MTTAPTSHTRPGVSHLYDAGEGRWGTDETTFVRILFSSPREHLVLVNDIYKKKYVSDLEEAVRGEFSGYATEALVFY' A
#
# COMPACT_ATOMS: atom_id res chain seq x y z
N MET A 1 -29.73 -5.49 -2.09
CA MET A 1 -28.32 -5.34 -2.48
C MET A 1 -27.56 -4.99 -1.21
N THR A 2 -27.10 -6.01 -0.48
CA THR A 2 -26.55 -5.85 0.87
C THR A 2 -25.13 -5.34 0.78
N THR A 3 -24.90 -4.18 1.40
CA THR A 3 -23.60 -3.55 1.60
C THR A 3 -22.65 -4.50 2.34
N ALA A 4 -21.47 -4.73 1.77
CA ALA A 4 -20.38 -5.45 2.43
C ALA A 4 -19.96 -4.73 3.73
N PRO A 5 -19.56 -5.46 4.78
CA PRO A 5 -19.28 -4.86 6.07
C PRO A 5 -18.02 -4.00 5.99
N THR A 6 -18.14 -2.75 6.44
CA THR A 6 -17.02 -1.82 6.67
C THR A 6 -16.16 -2.37 7.81
N SER A 7 -15.31 -3.36 7.51
CA SER A 7 -14.30 -3.85 8.43
C SER A 7 -13.26 -2.74 8.60
N HIS A 8 -12.90 -2.48 9.85
CA HIS A 8 -12.02 -1.39 10.30
C HIS A 8 -10.63 -1.52 9.66
N THR A 9 -10.51 -1.10 8.42
CA THR A 9 -9.25 -1.03 7.70
C THR A 9 -8.56 0.22 8.22
N ARG A 10 -7.36 0.10 8.80
CA ARG A 10 -6.58 1.29 9.14
C ARG A 10 -6.47 2.17 7.89
N PRO A 11 -6.67 3.49 7.99
CA PRO A 11 -6.83 4.38 6.84
C PRO A 11 -5.65 4.44 5.86
N GLY A 12 -4.55 3.71 6.09
CA GLY A 12 -3.44 3.55 5.13
C GLY A 12 -3.54 2.33 4.21
N VAL A 13 -4.15 1.21 4.64
CA VAL A 13 -4.05 -0.07 3.90
C VAL A 13 -4.87 -0.05 2.61
N SER A 14 -6.15 0.33 2.70
CA SER A 14 -7.00 0.44 1.52
C SER A 14 -6.50 1.52 0.57
N HIS A 15 -6.04 2.66 1.10
CA HIS A 15 -5.52 3.74 0.26
C HIS A 15 -4.23 3.38 -0.47
N LEU A 16 -3.37 2.52 0.09
CA LEU A 16 -2.19 2.00 -0.63
C LEU A 16 -2.62 1.15 -1.82
N TYR A 17 -3.57 0.22 -1.61
CA TYR A 17 -4.09 -0.61 -2.69
C TYR A 17 -4.79 0.24 -3.75
N ASP A 18 -5.70 1.12 -3.32
CA ASP A 18 -6.44 2.03 -4.21
C ASP A 18 -5.50 2.97 -4.97
N ALA A 19 -4.30 3.27 -4.46
CA ALA A 19 -3.28 4.09 -5.11
C ALA A 19 -2.34 3.31 -6.04
N GLY A 20 -2.25 1.99 -5.91
CA GLY A 20 -1.43 1.13 -6.76
C GLY A 20 -2.28 0.06 -7.43
N GLU A 21 -2.14 -1.19 -6.99
CA GLU A 21 -2.71 -2.39 -7.61
C GLU A 21 -4.24 -2.36 -7.87
N GLY A 22 -4.97 -1.52 -7.15
CA GLY A 22 -6.42 -1.32 -7.30
C GLY A 22 -6.83 -0.42 -8.46
N ARG A 23 -5.89 0.17 -9.21
CA ARG A 23 -6.16 1.04 -10.37
C ARG A 23 -5.25 0.71 -11.55
N TRP A 24 -5.56 1.31 -12.71
CA TRP A 24 -4.64 1.30 -13.85
C TRP A 24 -3.65 2.45 -13.72
N GLY A 25 -2.35 2.13 -13.80
CA GLY A 25 -1.27 3.06 -13.46
C GLY A 25 -1.19 3.28 -11.94
N THR A 26 -0.43 4.28 -11.51
CA THR A 26 -0.13 4.50 -10.09
C THR A 26 -0.45 5.94 -9.67
N ASP A 27 -1.09 6.10 -8.51
CA ASP A 27 -1.14 7.36 -7.77
C ASP A 27 0.13 7.53 -6.95
N GLU A 28 1.24 7.78 -7.66
CA GLU A 28 2.56 7.80 -7.04
C GLU A 28 2.61 8.75 -5.82
N THR A 29 1.96 9.91 -5.93
CA THR A 29 1.93 10.90 -4.86
C THR A 29 1.25 10.36 -3.60
N THR A 30 0.09 9.72 -3.73
CA THR A 30 -0.61 9.16 -2.57
C THR A 30 0.14 7.97 -2.00
N PHE A 31 0.67 7.09 -2.85
CA PHE A 31 1.41 5.91 -2.45
C PHE A 31 2.67 6.27 -1.64
N VAL A 32 3.51 7.14 -2.21
CA VAL A 32 4.74 7.64 -1.58
C VAL A 32 4.43 8.40 -0.29
N ARG A 33 3.38 9.24 -0.28
CA ARG A 33 2.98 9.97 0.92
C ARG A 33 2.64 9.03 2.07
N ILE A 34 1.88 7.97 1.83
CA ILE A 34 1.50 7.02 2.89
C ILE A 34 2.73 6.30 3.46
N LEU A 35 3.65 5.85 2.59
CA LEU A 35 4.87 5.19 3.04
C LEU A 35 5.74 6.13 3.88
N PHE A 36 6.03 7.34 3.40
CA PHE A 36 6.96 8.25 4.09
C PHE A 36 6.34 9.12 5.19
N SER A 37 5.01 9.19 5.30
CA SER A 37 4.35 9.86 6.43
C SER A 37 4.09 8.95 7.62
N SER A 38 4.45 7.67 7.53
CA SER A 38 4.16 6.66 8.54
C SER A 38 5.42 6.24 9.29
N PRO A 39 5.37 6.09 10.62
CA PRO A 39 6.49 5.51 11.37
C PRO A 39 6.64 4.02 11.05
N ARG A 40 7.86 3.49 11.18
CA ARG A 40 8.21 2.13 10.78
C ARG A 40 7.34 1.05 11.44
N GLU A 41 7.04 1.20 12.72
CA GLU A 41 6.18 0.26 13.46
C GLU A 41 4.77 0.20 12.87
N HIS A 42 4.28 1.34 12.38
CA HIS A 42 2.99 1.39 11.70
C HIS A 42 3.08 0.66 10.35
N LEU A 43 4.15 0.85 9.58
CA LEU A 43 4.33 0.21 8.27
C LEU A 43 4.43 -1.31 8.36
N VAL A 44 5.09 -1.85 9.40
CA VAL A 44 5.09 -3.29 9.68
C VAL A 44 3.66 -3.81 9.84
N LEU A 45 2.87 -3.13 10.68
CA LEU A 45 1.48 -3.53 10.87
C LEU A 45 0.64 -3.32 9.59
N VAL A 46 0.89 -2.28 8.79
CA VAL A 46 0.19 -2.06 7.51
C VAL A 46 0.50 -3.19 6.55
N ASN A 47 1.77 -3.59 6.43
CA ASN A 47 2.20 -4.72 5.61
C ASN A 47 1.49 -6.01 6.04
N ASP A 48 1.44 -6.29 7.34
CA ASP A 48 0.73 -7.47 7.87
C ASP A 48 -0.76 -7.50 7.51
N ILE A 49 -1.43 -6.35 7.50
CA ILE A 49 -2.84 -6.27 7.08
C ILE A 49 -2.94 -6.34 5.55
N TYR A 50 -2.04 -5.69 4.83
CA TYR A 50 -2.00 -5.69 3.36
C TYR A 50 -1.89 -7.12 2.82
N LYS A 51 -0.93 -7.91 3.34
CA LYS A 51 -0.73 -9.34 3.04
C LYS A 51 -1.95 -10.23 3.32
N LYS A 52 -2.78 -9.86 4.30
CA LYS A 52 -4.00 -10.61 4.64
C LYS A 52 -5.18 -10.26 3.73
N LYS A 53 -5.16 -9.05 3.16
CA LYS A 53 -6.28 -8.50 2.39
C LYS A 53 -6.08 -8.62 0.88
N TYR A 54 -4.82 -8.60 0.44
CA TYR A 54 -4.42 -8.59 -0.97
C TYR A 54 -3.42 -9.71 -1.24
N VAL A 55 -3.18 -9.99 -2.52
CA VAL A 55 -2.32 -11.11 -2.96
C VAL A 55 -0.84 -10.81 -2.74
N SER A 56 -0.49 -9.52 -2.78
CA SER A 56 0.88 -9.03 -2.65
C SER A 56 1.18 -8.49 -1.27
N ASP A 57 2.45 -8.44 -0.91
CA ASP A 57 2.93 -7.58 0.17
C ASP A 57 3.31 -6.17 -0.33
N LEU A 58 3.66 -5.28 0.59
CA LEU A 58 3.99 -3.89 0.23
C LEU A 58 5.26 -3.78 -0.62
N GLU A 59 6.23 -4.69 -0.48
CA GLU A 59 7.42 -4.68 -1.33
C GLU A 59 7.04 -5.09 -2.77
N GLU A 60 6.26 -6.16 -2.90
CA GLU A 60 5.74 -6.61 -4.20
C GLU A 60 4.88 -5.52 -4.86
N ALA A 61 4.01 -4.85 -4.11
CA ALA A 61 3.23 -3.73 -4.60
C ALA A 61 4.13 -2.58 -5.08
N VAL A 62 5.16 -2.21 -4.33
CA VAL A 62 6.15 -1.19 -4.76
C VAL A 62 6.86 -1.60 -6.05
N ARG A 63 7.26 -2.87 -6.18
CA ARG A 63 7.96 -3.37 -7.38
C ARG A 63 7.06 -3.46 -8.61
N GLY A 64 5.75 -3.63 -8.43
CA GLY A 64 4.75 -3.61 -9.51
C GLY A 64 4.44 -2.20 -10.00
N GLU A 65 4.43 -1.22 -9.11
CA GLU A 65 3.99 0.14 -9.40
C GLU A 65 5.13 1.11 -9.78
N PHE A 66 6.35 0.88 -9.26
CA PHE A 66 7.49 1.75 -9.48
C PHE A 66 8.63 1.04 -10.22
N SER A 67 9.54 1.83 -10.81
CA SER A 67 10.74 1.30 -11.46
C SER A 67 12.01 2.08 -11.09
N GLY A 68 13.17 1.45 -11.34
CA GLY A 68 14.48 2.06 -11.16
C GLY A 68 14.74 2.51 -9.72
N TYR A 69 15.35 3.68 -9.56
CA TYR A 69 15.73 4.21 -8.24
C TYR A 69 14.54 4.48 -7.31
N ALA A 70 13.35 4.72 -7.86
CA ALA A 70 12.15 4.90 -7.04
C ALA A 70 11.79 3.61 -6.30
N THR A 71 11.79 2.47 -6.99
CA THR A 71 11.60 1.15 -6.37
C THR A 71 12.62 0.91 -5.28
N GLU A 72 13.90 1.10 -5.60
CA GLU A 72 14.98 0.86 -4.63
C GLU A 72 14.84 1.74 -3.39
N ALA A 73 14.45 3.01 -3.54
CA ALA A 73 14.22 3.89 -2.38
C ALA A 73 12.97 3.49 -1.57
N LEU A 74 11.90 3.06 -2.24
CA LEU A 74 10.62 2.79 -1.61
C LEU A 74 10.63 1.47 -0.83
N VAL A 75 11.34 0.43 -1.27
CA VAL A 75 11.40 -0.85 -0.54
C VAL A 75 12.13 -0.78 0.82
N PHE A 76 12.73 0.35 1.16
CA PHE A 76 13.36 0.61 2.47
C PHE A 76 12.41 1.20 3.54
N TYR A 77 11.09 1.26 3.27
CA TYR A 77 10.09 1.82 4.18
C TYR A 77 10.07 1.16 5.59
#